data_AF-A0A2V9Z7P6-F1
#
_entry.id   AF-A0A2V9Z7P6-F1
#
_cell.length_a   1.000
_cell.length_b   1.000
_cell.length_c   1.000
_cell.angle_alpha   90.00
_cell.angle_beta   90.00
_cell.angle_gamma   90.00
#
_symmetry.space_group_name_H-M   'P 1'
#
loop_
_entity.id
_entity.type
_entity.pdbx_description
1 polymer ?
#
loop_
_entity_poly.entity_id
_entity_poly.type
_entity_poly.pdbx_seq_one_letter_code
_entity_poly.pdbx_strand_id
1 'polypeptide(L)'
;DFSRFTGWFDGVKKKALALGDYSVVGIEDVCIVERKDFDDLIHSFTVERSVFVDRLRRMSSYPHRLLAITSSLSQIKSPYPHSGINPNRIVQSLIALLAGLRMPFVTTENHELGEEIVASYLYQVHLYEWLEANDYSRLLADNDL
;
A
#
# COMPACT_ATOMS: atom_id res chain seq x y z
N ASP A 1 5.93 4.87 13.08
CA ASP A 1 7.38 4.71 12.82
C ASP A 1 7.69 3.22 12.88
N PHE A 2 8.57 2.69 12.03
CA PHE A 2 8.87 1.25 11.97
C PHE A 2 9.79 0.78 13.12
N SER A 3 10.06 1.63 14.11
CA SER A 3 10.94 1.33 15.26
C SER A 3 10.55 0.10 16.08
N ARG A 4 9.29 -0.35 15.99
CA ARG A 4 8.78 -1.54 16.69
C ARG A 4 9.14 -2.87 16.03
N PHE A 5 9.57 -2.88 14.76
CA PHE A 5 9.83 -4.11 13.99
C PHE A 5 11.30 -4.53 14.09
N THR A 6 11.77 -4.71 15.34
CA THR A 6 13.15 -5.11 15.62
C THR A 6 13.49 -6.44 14.94
N GLY A 7 14.59 -6.46 14.18
CA GLY A 7 15.07 -7.65 13.48
C GLY A 7 14.42 -7.90 12.12
N TRP A 8 13.44 -7.10 11.69
CA TRP A 8 12.84 -7.20 10.35
C TRP A 8 13.63 -6.40 9.32
N PHE A 9 14.20 -5.27 9.73
CA PHE A 9 14.98 -4.37 8.88
C PHE A 9 16.26 -3.95 9.60
N ASP A 10 17.31 -3.64 8.83
CA ASP A 10 18.53 -3.02 9.35
C ASP A 10 18.27 -1.59 9.87
N GLY A 11 17.34 -0.87 9.25
CA GLY A 11 16.90 0.45 9.70
C GLY A 11 15.97 1.18 8.73
N VAL A 12 15.54 2.38 9.12
CA VAL A 12 14.68 3.25 8.30
C VAL A 12 15.46 4.46 7.80
N LYS A 13 15.44 4.71 6.49
CA LYS A 13 16.04 5.90 5.88
C LYS A 13 14.96 6.88 5.42
N LYS A 14 14.93 8.08 6.00
CA LYS A 14 14.06 9.16 5.56
C LYS A 14 14.67 9.86 4.34
N LYS A 15 13.99 9.79 3.20
CA LYS A 15 14.40 10.38 1.92
C LYS A 15 13.14 10.70 1.10
N ALA A 16 13.20 11.74 0.27
CA ALA A 16 12.16 11.99 -0.72
C ALA A 16 12.17 10.91 -1.82
N LEU A 17 11.05 10.22 -1.98
CA LEU A 17 10.81 9.29 -3.09
C LEU A 17 10.19 10.04 -4.27
N ALA A 18 10.47 9.56 -5.49
CA ALA A 18 9.86 10.12 -6.70
C ALA A 18 8.35 9.79 -6.81
N LEU A 19 7.92 8.74 -6.13
CA LEU A 19 6.56 8.22 -6.10
C LEU A 19 6.39 7.33 -4.86
N GLY A 20 5.20 7.31 -4.26
CA GLY A 20 4.90 6.50 -3.07
C GLY A 20 5.45 7.08 -1.77
N ASP A 21 5.06 6.46 -0.67
CA ASP A 21 5.49 6.82 0.69
C ASP A 21 6.59 5.90 1.21
N TYR A 22 6.58 4.62 0.81
CA TYR A 22 7.57 3.64 1.24
C TYR A 22 8.10 2.79 0.08
N SER A 23 9.33 2.34 0.24
CA SER A 23 10.02 1.40 -0.64
C SER A 23 11.17 0.74 0.13
N VAL A 24 11.89 -0.19 -0.50
CA VAL A 24 13.05 -0.88 0.06
C VAL A 24 14.31 -0.39 -0.66
N VAL A 25 15.34 -0.04 0.12
CA VAL A 25 16.63 0.43 -0.41
C VAL A 25 17.25 -0.65 -1.31
N GLY A 26 17.68 -0.25 -2.51
CA GLY A 26 18.29 -1.13 -3.51
C GLY A 26 17.30 -1.69 -4.53
N ILE A 27 16.00 -1.58 -4.28
CA ILE A 27 14.93 -2.05 -5.19
C ILE A 27 13.81 -0.99 -5.34
N GLU A 28 14.14 0.30 -5.20
CA GLU A 28 13.17 1.40 -5.27
C GLU A 28 12.51 1.59 -6.65
N ASP A 29 13.10 1.00 -7.69
CA ASP A 29 12.58 0.99 -9.06
C ASP A 29 11.53 -0.11 -9.30
N VAL A 30 11.42 -1.09 -8.39
CA VAL A 30 10.47 -2.21 -8.52
C VAL A 30 9.46 -2.32 -7.37
N CYS A 31 9.74 -1.73 -6.20
CA CYS A 31 8.86 -1.76 -5.03
C CYS A 31 8.34 -0.38 -4.65
N ILE A 32 7.02 -0.26 -4.50
CA ILE A 32 6.37 1.00 -4.13
C ILE A 32 5.12 0.79 -3.27
N VAL A 33 5.02 1.55 -2.18
CA VAL A 33 3.82 1.55 -1.32
C VAL A 33 3.34 2.98 -1.14
N GLU A 34 2.06 3.23 -1.42
CA GLU A 34 1.36 4.46 -1.02
C GLU A 34 0.53 4.15 0.22
N ARG A 35 0.61 4.98 1.25
CA ARG A 35 -0.19 4.89 2.47
C ARG A 35 -1.24 6.00 2.47
N LYS A 36 -2.47 5.64 2.80
CA LYS A 36 -3.56 6.58 3.02
C LYS A 36 -4.28 6.29 4.33
N ASP A 37 -4.60 7.31 5.11
CA ASP A 37 -5.61 7.15 6.17
C ASP A 37 -7.02 7.42 5.63
N PHE A 38 -8.02 7.36 6.50
CA PHE A 38 -9.42 7.55 6.13
C PHE A 38 -9.66 8.92 5.47
N ASP A 39 -9.33 10.02 6.16
CA ASP A 39 -9.65 11.37 5.70
C ASP A 39 -8.90 11.69 4.40
N ASP A 40 -7.64 11.30 4.34
CA ASP A 40 -6.82 11.47 3.16
C ASP A 40 -7.34 10.66 1.97
N LEU A 41 -7.87 9.45 2.19
CA LEU A 41 -8.46 8.62 1.14
C LEU A 41 -9.72 9.29 0.57
N ILE A 42 -10.61 9.77 1.44
CA ILE A 42 -11.84 10.45 1.04
C ILE A 42 -11.50 11.72 0.26
N HIS A 43 -10.56 12.52 0.76
CA HIS A 43 -10.09 13.72 0.07
C HIS A 43 -9.51 13.39 -1.30
N SER A 44 -8.66 12.36 -1.39
CA SER A 44 -8.01 11.96 -2.63
C SER A 44 -8.99 11.46 -3.69
N PHE A 45 -10.08 10.79 -3.31
CA PHE A 45 -11.07 10.33 -4.28
C PHE A 45 -12.12 11.37 -4.67
N THR A 46 -12.15 12.51 -3.98
CA THR A 46 -13.14 13.56 -4.20
C THR A 46 -12.53 14.85 -4.70
N VAL A 47 -11.69 15.51 -3.90
CA VAL A 47 -11.08 16.80 -4.21
C VAL A 47 -9.88 16.63 -5.17
N GLU A 48 -8.98 15.69 -4.87
CA GLU A 48 -7.72 15.53 -5.61
C GLU A 48 -7.72 14.33 -6.58
N ARG A 49 -8.91 13.95 -7.06
CA ARG A 49 -9.11 12.69 -7.78
C ARG A 49 -8.20 12.50 -8.97
N SER A 50 -8.01 13.51 -9.81
CA SER A 50 -7.16 13.40 -11.00
C SER A 50 -5.71 13.12 -10.61
N VAL A 51 -5.17 13.90 -9.68
CA VAL A 51 -3.79 13.78 -9.18
C VAL A 51 -3.56 12.40 -8.56
N PHE A 52 -4.49 11.94 -7.71
CA PHE A 52 -4.36 10.65 -7.06
C PHE A 52 -4.46 9.48 -8.05
N VAL A 53 -5.42 9.51 -8.98
CA VAL A 53 -5.55 8.46 -9.99
C VAL A 53 -4.33 8.41 -10.92
N ASP A 54 -3.78 9.57 -11.31
CA ASP A 54 -2.57 9.62 -12.13
C ASP A 54 -1.33 9.11 -11.37
N ARG A 55 -1.25 9.39 -10.07
CA ARG A 55 -0.23 8.79 -9.19
C ARG A 55 -0.34 7.26 -9.19
N LEU A 56 -1.52 6.71 -8.96
CA LEU A 56 -1.74 5.25 -8.94
C LEU A 56 -1.51 4.60 -10.31
N ARG A 57 -1.82 5.30 -11.41
CA ARG A 57 -1.46 4.84 -12.77
C ARG A 57 0.04 4.73 -12.95
N ARG A 58 0.83 5.69 -12.46
CA ARG A 58 2.29 5.60 -12.49
C ARG A 58 2.80 4.46 -11.62
N MET A 59 2.20 4.24 -10.45
CA MET A 59 2.54 3.08 -9.60
C MET A 59 2.22 1.74 -10.27
N SER A 60 1.22 1.69 -11.14
CA SER A 60 0.79 0.45 -11.82
C SER A 60 1.84 -0.19 -12.73
N SER A 61 2.92 0.53 -13.07
CA SER A 61 4.05 -0.04 -13.82
C SER A 61 5.05 -0.79 -12.93
N TYR A 62 5.00 -0.62 -11.61
CA TYR A 62 5.93 -1.26 -10.68
C TYR A 62 5.51 -2.71 -10.40
N PRO A 63 6.39 -3.71 -10.46
CA PRO A 63 6.05 -5.10 -10.16
C PRO A 63 5.44 -5.27 -8.77
N HIS A 64 6.06 -4.67 -7.76
CA HIS A 64 5.61 -4.70 -6.38
C HIS A 64 5.02 -3.36 -6.02
N ARG A 65 3.70 -3.30 -5.93
CA ARG A 65 2.95 -2.08 -5.68
C ARG A 65 1.84 -2.34 -4.70
N LEU A 66 1.60 -1.42 -3.77
CA LEU A 66 0.52 -1.54 -2.79
C LEU A 66 -0.06 -0.17 -2.43
N LEU A 67 -1.39 -0.09 -2.34
CA LEU A 67 -2.08 0.98 -1.64
C LEU A 67 -2.50 0.47 -0.24
N ALA A 68 -1.81 0.91 0.80
CA ALA A 68 -2.12 0.56 2.18
C ALA A 68 -3.04 1.61 2.82
N ILE A 69 -4.24 1.20 3.21
CA ILE A 69 -5.26 2.11 3.76
C ILE A 69 -5.43 1.83 5.25
N THR A 70 -5.06 2.80 6.10
CA THR A 70 -5.17 2.68 7.55
C THR A 70 -6.56 3.06 8.04
N SER A 71 -7.56 2.35 7.53
CA SER A 71 -8.97 2.47 7.88
C SER A 71 -9.67 1.17 7.51
N SER A 72 -10.61 0.71 8.34
CA SER A 72 -11.39 -0.48 8.03
C SER A 72 -12.29 -0.25 6.81
N LEU A 73 -12.54 -1.31 6.04
CA LEU A 73 -13.48 -1.24 4.92
C LEU A 73 -14.91 -0.91 5.38
N SER A 74 -15.29 -1.34 6.59
CA SER A 74 -16.60 -1.02 7.19
C SER A 74 -16.73 0.49 7.47
N GLN A 75 -15.68 1.14 7.97
CA GLN A 75 -15.64 2.59 8.14
C GLN A 75 -15.72 3.30 6.79
N ILE A 76 -14.95 2.86 5.79
CA ILE A 76 -15.00 3.40 4.43
C ILE A 76 -16.40 3.27 3.82
N LYS A 77 -17.13 2.19 4.13
CA LYS A 77 -18.47 1.93 3.59
C LYS A 77 -19.60 2.65 4.34
N SER A 78 -19.35 3.12 5.55
CA SER A 78 -20.35 3.77 6.40
C SER A 78 -20.69 5.19 5.91
N PRO A 79 -21.90 5.71 6.17
CA PRO A 79 -22.26 7.09 5.82
C PRO A 79 -21.33 8.12 6.48
N TYR A 80 -21.06 9.22 5.77
CA TYR A 80 -20.20 10.30 6.27
C TYR A 80 -21.08 11.47 6.77
N PRO A 81 -21.22 11.68 8.09
CA PRO A 81 -22.25 12.57 8.66
C PRO A 81 -22.19 14.03 8.18
N HIS A 82 -21.01 14.48 7.77
CA HIS A 82 -20.74 15.86 7.40
C HIS A 82 -20.34 16.03 5.93
N SER A 83 -20.60 15.02 5.09
CA SER A 83 -20.31 15.11 3.65
C SER A 83 -21.46 14.55 2.82
N GLY A 84 -21.73 15.16 1.65
CA GLY A 84 -22.63 14.61 0.64
C GLY A 84 -22.01 13.47 -0.19
N ILE A 85 -20.84 12.99 0.19
CA ILE A 85 -20.11 11.96 -0.56
C ILE A 85 -20.76 10.61 -0.30
N ASN A 86 -21.05 9.88 -1.37
CA ASN A 86 -21.60 8.54 -1.30
C ASN A 86 -20.47 7.51 -1.06
N PRO A 87 -20.45 6.77 0.06
CA PRO A 87 -19.43 5.75 0.36
C PRO A 87 -19.29 4.68 -0.73
N ASN A 88 -20.38 4.39 -1.46
CA ASN A 88 -20.34 3.45 -2.58
C ASN A 88 -19.39 3.91 -3.69
N ARG A 89 -19.27 5.22 -3.93
CA ARG A 89 -18.37 5.76 -4.94
C ARG A 89 -16.90 5.60 -4.55
N ILE A 90 -16.60 5.65 -3.26
CA ILE A 90 -15.25 5.44 -2.72
C ILE A 90 -14.86 3.97 -2.91
N VAL A 91 -15.70 3.04 -2.43
CA VAL A 91 -15.45 1.60 -2.60
C VAL A 91 -15.40 1.20 -4.07
N GLN A 92 -16.29 1.71 -4.92
CA GLN A 92 -16.23 1.46 -6.36
C GLN A 92 -14.94 1.99 -6.99
N SER A 93 -14.40 3.12 -6.50
CA SER A 93 -13.11 3.63 -6.98
C SER A 93 -11.97 2.67 -6.61
N LEU A 94 -11.96 2.14 -5.38
CA LEU A 94 -10.98 1.12 -4.96
C LEU A 94 -11.07 -0.14 -5.82
N ILE A 95 -12.28 -0.66 -6.06
CA ILE A 95 -12.47 -1.84 -6.91
C ILE A 95 -12.08 -1.57 -8.36
N ALA A 96 -12.35 -0.36 -8.89
CA ALA A 96 -11.93 0.01 -10.24
C ALA A 96 -10.40 0.10 -10.37
N LEU A 97 -9.69 0.56 -9.33
CA LEU A 97 -8.22 0.55 -9.30
C LEU A 97 -7.67 -0.88 -9.26
N LEU A 98 -8.26 -1.74 -8.43
CA LEU A 98 -7.89 -3.15 -8.35
C LEU A 98 -8.10 -3.86 -9.68
N ALA A 99 -9.28 -3.75 -10.28
CA ALA A 99 -9.61 -4.45 -11.52
C ALA A 99 -8.95 -3.81 -12.76
N GLY A 100 -8.95 -2.47 -12.84
CA GLY A 100 -8.52 -1.73 -14.03
C GLY A 100 -7.02 -1.49 -14.10
N LEU A 101 -6.39 -1.14 -12.97
CA LEU A 101 -4.94 -0.88 -12.92
C LEU A 101 -4.15 -2.05 -12.32
N ARG A 102 -4.83 -3.14 -11.90
CA ARG A 102 -4.20 -4.22 -11.12
C ARG A 102 -3.42 -3.64 -9.93
N MET A 103 -3.99 -2.62 -9.28
CA MET A 103 -3.43 -1.98 -8.09
C MET A 103 -4.01 -2.67 -6.86
N PRO A 104 -3.27 -3.56 -6.19
CA PRO A 104 -3.75 -4.15 -4.96
C PRO A 104 -3.86 -3.07 -3.88
N PHE A 105 -4.87 -3.21 -3.04
CA PHE A 105 -5.01 -2.40 -1.85
C PHE A 105 -5.37 -3.29 -0.68
N VAL A 106 -4.97 -2.85 0.51
CA VAL A 106 -5.32 -3.49 1.78
C VAL A 106 -5.91 -2.43 2.70
N THR A 107 -6.90 -2.83 3.48
CA THR A 107 -7.48 -2.00 4.54
C THR A 107 -7.09 -2.58 5.88
N THR A 108 -6.65 -1.75 6.81
CA THR A 108 -6.33 -2.14 8.19
C THR A 108 -7.25 -1.43 9.16
N GLU A 109 -7.45 -1.99 10.36
CA GLU A 109 -8.41 -1.39 11.30
C GLU A 109 -7.92 -0.08 11.90
N ASN A 110 -6.60 0.05 12.07
CA ASN A 110 -5.98 1.18 12.71
C ASN A 110 -4.59 1.46 12.13
N HIS A 111 -3.99 2.55 12.61
CA HIS A 111 -2.66 2.99 12.23
C HIS A 111 -1.58 1.94 12.52
N GLU A 112 -1.68 1.26 13.67
CA GLU A 112 -0.68 0.30 14.12
C GLU A 112 -0.59 -0.93 13.23
N LEU A 113 -1.74 -1.53 12.92
CA LEU A 113 -1.85 -2.61 11.95
C LEU A 113 -1.47 -2.15 10.54
N GLY A 114 -1.73 -0.88 10.23
CA GLY A 114 -1.27 -0.25 8.98
C GLY A 114 0.24 -0.33 8.82
N GLU A 115 0.97 0.07 9.86
CA GLU A 115 2.43 -0.01 9.86
C GLU A 115 2.93 -1.45 9.79
N GLU A 116 2.29 -2.38 10.50
CA GLU A 116 2.67 -3.79 10.48
C GLU A 116 2.47 -4.44 9.11
N ILE A 117 1.37 -4.16 8.43
CA ILE A 117 1.10 -4.67 7.09
C ILE A 117 2.08 -4.08 6.08
N VAL A 118 2.37 -2.78 6.15
CA VAL A 118 3.38 -2.17 5.27
C VAL A 118 4.75 -2.77 5.52
N ALA A 119 5.17 -2.92 6.79
CA ALA A 119 6.42 -3.55 7.15
C ALA A 119 6.51 -4.99 6.61
N SER A 120 5.48 -5.80 6.87
CA SER A 120 5.41 -7.19 6.43
C SER A 120 5.51 -7.30 4.91
N TYR A 121 4.78 -6.44 4.19
CA TYR A 121 4.81 -6.41 2.73
C TYR A 121 6.21 -6.08 2.20
N LEU A 122 6.85 -5.01 2.72
CA LEU A 122 8.19 -4.60 2.31
C LEU A 122 9.23 -5.71 2.59
N TYR A 123 9.13 -6.37 3.75
CA TYR A 123 10.00 -7.50 4.10
C TYR A 123 9.85 -8.66 3.11
N GLN A 124 8.60 -9.09 2.84
CA GLN A 124 8.34 -10.21 1.93
C GLN A 124 8.79 -9.91 0.51
N VAL A 125 8.55 -8.69 0.01
CA VAL A 125 9.03 -8.27 -1.31
C VAL A 125 10.56 -8.34 -1.37
N HIS A 126 11.25 -7.79 -0.36
CA HIS A 126 12.71 -7.86 -0.30
C HIS A 126 13.22 -9.31 -0.29
N LEU A 127 12.59 -10.17 0.51
CA LEU A 127 12.94 -11.59 0.59
C LEU A 127 12.79 -12.28 -0.77
N TYR A 128 11.69 -12.04 -1.48
CA TYR A 128 11.47 -12.64 -2.80
C TYR A 128 12.46 -12.15 -3.85
N GLU A 129 12.79 -10.86 -3.85
CA GLU A 129 13.83 -10.33 -4.74
C GLU A 129 15.21 -10.91 -4.41
N TRP A 130 15.53 -11.07 -3.11
CA TRP A 130 16.78 -11.70 -2.69
C TRP A 130 16.84 -13.17 -3.09
N LEU A 131 15.76 -13.93 -2.90
CA LEU A 131 15.70 -15.35 -3.30
C LEU A 131 15.91 -15.50 -4.80
N GLU A 132 15.24 -14.70 -5.62
CA GLU A 132 15.43 -14.76 -7.07
C GLU A 132 16.84 -14.37 -7.50
N ALA A 133 17.43 -13.34 -6.88
CA ALA A 133 18.81 -12.92 -7.19
C ALA A 133 19.86 -13.99 -6.82
N ASN A 134 19.48 -14.98 -6.00
CA ASN A 134 20.33 -16.09 -5.58
C ASN A 134 19.85 -17.44 -6.14
N ASP A 135 19.04 -17.45 -7.21
CA ASP A 135 18.52 -18.64 -7.90
C ASP A 135 17.69 -19.59 -7.02
N TYR A 136 17.08 -19.07 -5.95
CA TYR A 136 16.10 -19.80 -5.14
C TYR A 136 14.67 -19.58 -5.66
N SER A 137 13.83 -20.60 -5.57
CA SER A 137 12.41 -20.49 -5.97
C SER A 137 11.62 -19.58 -5.03
N ARG A 138 10.75 -18.71 -5.58
CA ARG A 138 9.75 -17.89 -4.85
C ARG A 138 8.64 -18.70 -4.14
N LEU A 139 8.86 -19.96 -3.80
CA LEU A 139 7.82 -20.81 -3.22
C LEU A 139 7.55 -20.36 -1.79
N LEU A 140 6.29 -20.01 -1.51
CA LEU A 140 5.71 -20.25 -0.18
C LEU A 140 5.87 -21.75 0.04
N ALA A 141 6.80 -22.17 0.88
CA ALA A 141 6.83 -23.58 1.25
C ALA A 141 5.53 -23.88 2.02
N ASP A 142 4.99 -25.09 1.91
CA ASP A 142 3.77 -25.45 2.66
C ASP A 142 3.91 -25.29 4.19
N ASN A 143 5.14 -25.11 4.70
CA ASN A 143 5.43 -24.80 6.09
C ASN A 143 5.36 -23.29 6.44
N ASP A 144 5.14 -22.42 5.45
CA ASP A 144 5.02 -20.96 5.59
C ASP A 144 3.54 -20.48 5.57
N LEU A 145 2.57 -21.40 5.46
CA LEU A 145 1.12 -21.17 5.52
C LEU A 145 0.49 -21.86 6.75
#